data_AF-W8U5X3-F1
#
_entry.id   AF-W8U5X3-F1
#
_cell.length_a   1.000
_cell.length_b   1.000
_cell.length_c   1.000
_cell.angle_alpha   90.00
_cell.angle_beta   90.00
_cell.angle_gamma   90.00
#
_symmetry.space_group_name_H-M   'P 1'
#
loop_
_entity.id
_entity.type
_entity.pdbx_description
1 polymer ?
#
loop_
_entity_poly.entity_id
_entity_poly.type
_entity_poly.pdbx_seq_one_letter_code
_entity_poly.pdbx_strand_id
1 'polypeptide(L)'
;MLVKKELGKKGASIFPVPCRQAVYADDKARARELNISTFGKSLSEQSLGISKAIRQVDEFLQGNPEWKNRLLESHPELCFSKLNGNQPIMEKKTTAEGHNKRLEVLKRLYPATDKVIEKFLADGLNRKKTGDVVDALCLAVMGRLIAQNGCRRFPEKPMIDSTGLIMQIVYGEEKAMIEKTESSNNANKEFSMESNGKRELSIGKEYRHFKGNEYLVMHIAKDSETLQEMVVYQALYGERGIWVRPLEMFLEQVEVDGKKVYRFEEILD
;
A
#
# COMPACT_ATOMS: atom_id res chain seq x y z
N MET A 1 0.48 6.28 -12.85
CA MET A 1 0.98 7.69 -12.89
C MET A 1 1.18 8.32 -11.50
N LEU A 2 0.56 7.80 -10.43
CA LEU A 2 0.62 8.42 -9.10
C LEU A 2 2.01 8.34 -8.44
N VAL A 3 2.66 7.17 -8.43
CA VAL A 3 4.00 7.03 -7.82
C VAL A 3 5.06 7.87 -8.54
N LYS A 4 4.90 8.09 -9.85
CA LYS A 4 5.77 9.01 -10.59
C LYS A 4 5.72 10.42 -10.04
N LYS A 5 4.54 10.89 -9.64
CA LYS A 5 4.35 12.21 -9.04
C LYS A 5 4.99 12.26 -7.65
N GLU A 6 4.77 11.21 -6.85
CA GLU A 6 5.40 11.05 -5.52
C GLU A 6 6.92 11.12 -5.59
N LEU A 7 7.53 10.48 -6.59
CA LEU A 7 8.99 10.48 -6.77
C LEU A 7 9.54 11.75 -7.46
N GLY A 8 8.68 12.71 -7.83
CA GLY A 8 9.07 13.95 -8.51
C GLY A 8 9.98 13.71 -9.72
N LYS A 9 11.17 14.33 -9.72
CA LYS A 9 12.18 14.18 -10.79
C LYS A 9 12.64 12.73 -10.98
N LYS A 10 12.54 11.89 -9.94
CA LYS A 10 12.90 10.46 -10.02
C LYS A 10 11.79 9.61 -10.63
N GLY A 11 10.57 10.12 -10.79
CA GLY A 11 9.45 9.39 -11.40
C GLY A 11 9.68 8.89 -12.84
N ALA A 12 10.71 9.40 -13.54
CA ALA A 12 11.15 8.88 -14.83
C ALA A 12 11.76 7.47 -14.76
N SER A 13 12.26 7.02 -13.60
CA SER A 13 12.80 5.67 -13.41
C SER A 13 11.73 4.58 -13.41
N ILE A 14 10.48 4.95 -13.11
CA ILE A 14 9.33 4.07 -13.24
C ILE A 14 8.89 4.12 -14.70
N PHE A 15 8.88 3.00 -15.41
CA PHE A 15 8.35 2.97 -16.77
C PHE A 15 6.82 2.73 -16.74
N PRO A 16 6.06 3.19 -17.74
CA PRO A 16 4.64 2.87 -17.84
C PRO A 16 4.41 1.37 -17.96
N VAL A 17 3.43 0.83 -17.24
CA VAL A 17 3.01 -0.57 -17.38
C VAL A 17 1.84 -0.67 -18.38
N PRO A 18 1.73 -1.77 -19.14
CA PRO A 18 0.60 -2.01 -20.05
C PRO A 18 -0.74 -2.05 -19.32
N CYS A 19 -1.82 -1.59 -19.97
CA CYS A 19 -3.18 -1.89 -19.52
C CYS A 19 -3.43 -3.41 -19.60
N ARG A 20 -4.38 -3.92 -18.81
CA ARG A 20 -4.72 -5.35 -18.82
C ARG A 20 -5.03 -5.84 -20.25
N GLN A 21 -5.79 -5.10 -21.03
CA GLN A 21 -6.10 -5.44 -22.42
C GLN A 21 -4.84 -5.61 -23.28
N ALA A 22 -3.85 -4.72 -23.12
CA ALA A 22 -2.58 -4.81 -23.83
C ALA A 22 -1.69 -5.98 -23.37
N VAL A 23 -1.83 -6.41 -22.12
CA VAL A 23 -1.13 -7.61 -21.58
C VAL A 23 -1.61 -8.89 -22.28
N TYR A 24 -2.90 -8.96 -22.62
CA TYR A 24 -3.50 -10.12 -23.28
C TYR A 24 -3.46 -10.08 -24.82
N ALA A 25 -2.85 -9.06 -25.41
CA ALA A 25 -2.73 -8.96 -26.86
C ALA A 25 -1.82 -10.06 -27.44
N ASP A 26 -2.18 -10.55 -28.62
CA ASP A 26 -1.43 -11.62 -29.31
C ASP A 26 -0.08 -11.15 -29.85
N ASP A 27 0.05 -9.84 -30.12
CA ASP A 27 1.27 -9.24 -30.64
C ASP A 27 1.53 -7.82 -30.12
N LYS A 28 2.76 -7.34 -30.34
CA LYS A 28 3.24 -6.02 -29.89
C LYS A 28 2.51 -4.84 -30.54
N ALA A 29 2.05 -4.98 -31.78
CA ALA A 29 1.34 -3.91 -32.48
C ALA A 29 -0.05 -3.73 -31.88
N ARG A 30 -0.78 -4.83 -31.69
CA ARG A 30 -2.08 -4.85 -31.03
C ARG A 30 -2.00 -4.38 -29.57
N ALA A 31 -0.97 -4.79 -28.84
CA ALA A 31 -0.75 -4.33 -27.46
C ALA A 31 -0.63 -2.80 -27.38
N ARG A 32 0.11 -2.18 -28.32
CA ARG A 32 0.25 -0.71 -28.38
C ARG A 32 -1.06 -0.03 -28.71
N GLU A 33 -1.79 -0.54 -29.71
CA GLU A 33 -3.08 -0.02 -30.11
C GLU A 33 -4.08 -0.02 -28.94
N LEU A 34 -4.20 -1.16 -28.25
CA LEU A 34 -5.06 -1.31 -27.08
C LEU A 34 -4.65 -0.34 -25.96
N ASN A 35 -3.36 -0.21 -25.69
CA ASN A 35 -2.88 0.72 -24.65
C ASN A 35 -3.14 2.19 -25.01
N ILE A 36 -3.01 2.56 -26.29
CA ILE A 36 -3.36 3.90 -26.79
C ILE A 36 -4.87 4.13 -26.65
N SER A 37 -5.70 3.17 -27.03
CA SER A 37 -7.16 3.31 -26.93
C SER A 37 -7.63 3.48 -25.48
N THR A 38 -6.95 2.83 -24.52
CA THR A 38 -7.33 2.85 -23.09
C THR A 38 -6.72 4.04 -22.34
N PHE A 39 -5.47 4.40 -22.61
CA PHE A 39 -4.70 5.38 -21.82
C PHE A 39 -4.12 6.55 -22.63
N GLY A 40 -4.38 6.62 -23.94
CA GLY A 40 -3.86 7.65 -24.84
C GLY A 40 -2.34 7.61 -25.05
N LYS A 41 -1.66 6.52 -24.67
CA LYS A 41 -0.19 6.41 -24.72
C LYS A 41 0.24 5.06 -25.26
N SER A 42 1.31 5.07 -26.05
CA SER A 42 1.96 3.85 -26.55
C SER A 42 2.87 3.20 -25.49
N LEU A 43 3.32 1.98 -25.78
CA LEU A 43 4.20 1.17 -24.93
C LEU A 43 5.62 1.10 -25.51
N SER A 44 6.62 1.21 -24.62
CA SER A 44 8.01 0.99 -24.96
C SER A 44 8.31 -0.51 -25.12
N GLU A 45 9.43 -0.85 -25.75
CA GLU A 45 9.89 -2.24 -25.83
C GLU A 45 10.09 -2.87 -24.45
N GLN A 46 10.55 -2.08 -23.46
CA GLN A 46 10.70 -2.54 -22.09
C GLN A 46 9.34 -2.90 -21.46
N SER A 47 8.32 -2.05 -21.65
CA SER A 47 6.96 -2.31 -21.15
C SER A 47 6.35 -3.55 -21.79
N LEU A 48 6.56 -3.75 -23.09
CA LEU A 48 6.09 -4.93 -23.82
C LEU A 48 6.83 -6.21 -23.39
N GLY A 49 8.13 -6.10 -23.08
CA GLY A 49 8.96 -7.22 -22.66
C GLY A 49 8.50 -7.87 -21.35
N ILE A 50 7.85 -7.10 -20.45
CA ILE A 50 7.33 -7.63 -19.18
C ILE A 50 5.88 -8.11 -19.25
N SER A 51 5.15 -7.87 -20.35
CA SER A 51 3.73 -8.23 -20.48
C SER A 51 3.48 -9.71 -20.20
N LYS A 52 4.38 -10.60 -20.66
CA LYS A 52 4.26 -12.04 -20.41
C LYS A 52 4.27 -12.37 -18.91
N ALA A 53 5.16 -11.77 -18.14
CA ALA A 53 5.24 -11.98 -16.70
C ALA A 53 4.01 -11.40 -15.98
N ILE A 54 3.55 -10.21 -16.39
CA ILE A 54 2.31 -9.62 -15.85
C ILE A 54 1.13 -10.54 -16.12
N ARG A 55 1.01 -11.08 -17.34
CA ARG A 55 -0.06 -12.01 -17.73
C ARG A 55 -0.07 -13.25 -16.84
N GLN A 56 1.08 -13.86 -16.61
CA GLN A 56 1.20 -15.04 -15.75
C GLN A 56 0.72 -14.77 -14.32
N VAL A 57 1.07 -13.61 -13.75
CA VAL A 57 0.61 -13.22 -12.41
C VAL A 57 -0.90 -12.94 -12.41
N ASP A 58 -1.42 -12.23 -13.41
CA ASP A 58 -2.85 -11.94 -13.51
C ASP A 58 -3.66 -13.24 -13.67
N GLU A 59 -3.28 -14.15 -14.57
CA GLU A 59 -3.90 -15.47 -14.76
C GLU A 59 -3.86 -16.30 -13.48
N PHE A 60 -2.75 -16.31 -12.75
CA PHE A 60 -2.64 -16.97 -11.45
C PHE A 60 -3.64 -16.39 -10.44
N LEU A 61 -3.74 -15.07 -10.33
CA LEU A 61 -4.66 -14.41 -9.38
C LEU A 61 -6.13 -14.61 -9.76
N GLN A 62 -6.46 -14.70 -11.04
CA GLN A 62 -7.82 -15.02 -11.48
C GLN A 62 -8.17 -16.50 -11.23
N GLY A 63 -7.21 -17.40 -11.42
CA GLY A 63 -7.37 -18.83 -11.14
C GLY A 63 -7.37 -19.19 -9.65
N ASN A 64 -6.82 -18.33 -8.79
CA ASN A 64 -6.68 -18.56 -7.35
C ASN A 64 -7.16 -17.33 -6.55
N PRO A 65 -8.49 -17.10 -6.45
CA PRO A 65 -9.06 -15.89 -5.84
C PRO A 65 -8.63 -15.64 -4.39
N GLU A 66 -8.28 -16.69 -3.64
CA GLU A 66 -7.79 -16.59 -2.27
C GLU A 66 -6.46 -15.85 -2.14
N TRP A 67 -5.69 -15.73 -3.22
CA TRP A 67 -4.44 -14.97 -3.27
C TRP A 67 -4.64 -13.50 -3.67
N LYS A 68 -5.83 -13.13 -4.17
CA LYS A 68 -6.15 -11.73 -4.47
C LYS A 68 -5.95 -10.89 -3.22
N ASN A 69 -5.22 -9.78 -3.36
CA ASN A 69 -4.93 -8.85 -2.28
C ASN A 69 -4.13 -9.44 -1.09
N ARG A 70 -3.60 -10.67 -1.22
CA ARG A 70 -2.60 -11.25 -0.30
C ARG A 70 -1.20 -11.25 -0.89
N LEU A 71 -1.10 -11.45 -2.21
CA LEU A 71 0.13 -11.16 -2.96
C LEU A 71 0.16 -9.66 -3.25
N LEU A 72 1.10 -8.95 -2.63
CA LEU A 72 1.17 -7.49 -2.66
C LEU A 72 2.34 -6.99 -3.51
N GLU A 73 2.09 -5.99 -4.35
CA GLU A 73 3.12 -5.34 -5.16
C GLU A 73 3.88 -4.29 -4.35
N SER A 74 5.21 -4.24 -4.48
CA SER A 74 6.04 -3.16 -3.96
C SER A 74 7.08 -2.72 -5.01
N HIS A 75 7.66 -1.52 -4.86
CA HIS A 75 8.54 -0.94 -5.88
C HIS A 75 9.84 -0.39 -5.28
N PRO A 76 11.03 -0.88 -5.70
CA PRO A 76 12.32 -0.51 -5.10
C PRO A 76 12.58 0.99 -5.02
N GLU A 77 12.30 1.75 -6.09
CA GLU A 77 12.51 3.21 -6.08
C GLU A 77 11.60 3.95 -5.07
N LEU A 78 10.36 3.47 -4.87
CA LEU A 78 9.49 4.00 -3.82
C LEU A 78 10.03 3.58 -2.44
N CYS A 79 10.42 2.32 -2.29
CA CYS A 79 11.00 1.81 -1.06
C CYS A 79 12.24 2.60 -0.65
N PHE A 80 13.23 2.77 -1.54
CA PHE A 80 14.41 3.59 -1.26
C PHE A 80 14.04 5.02 -0.90
N SER A 81 13.05 5.63 -1.56
CA SER A 81 12.57 6.96 -1.18
C SER A 81 12.02 6.99 0.24
N LYS A 82 11.17 6.02 0.62
CA LYS A 82 10.57 5.93 1.96
C LYS A 82 11.63 5.66 3.03
N LEU A 83 12.52 4.71 2.79
CA LEU A 83 13.65 4.39 3.67
C LEU A 83 14.65 5.55 3.76
N ASN A 84 14.76 6.40 2.75
CA ASN A 84 15.61 7.59 2.79
C ASN A 84 14.83 8.84 3.26
N GLY A 85 13.89 8.68 4.20
CA GLY A 85 13.18 9.81 4.81
C GLY A 85 12.26 10.55 3.84
N ASN A 86 11.56 9.82 2.98
CA ASN A 86 10.76 10.36 1.87
C ASN A 86 11.56 11.14 0.82
N GLN A 87 12.87 10.92 0.71
CA GLN A 87 13.73 11.57 -0.30
C GLN A 87 14.22 10.56 -1.34
N PRO A 88 13.79 10.68 -2.61
CA PRO A 88 14.27 9.80 -3.67
C PRO A 88 15.80 9.91 -3.86
N ILE A 89 16.48 8.77 -4.02
CA ILE A 89 17.91 8.73 -4.38
C ILE A 89 18.03 9.15 -5.85
N MET A 90 18.55 10.35 -6.10
CA MET A 90 18.59 10.95 -7.43
C MET A 90 19.60 10.28 -8.36
N GLU A 91 20.68 9.77 -7.79
CA GLU A 91 21.77 9.09 -8.48
C GLU A 91 21.27 7.82 -9.17
N LYS A 92 21.80 7.59 -10.38
CA LYS A 92 21.42 6.44 -11.20
C LYS A 92 21.88 5.15 -10.52
N LYS A 93 21.06 4.10 -10.59
CA LYS A 93 21.42 2.78 -10.03
C LYS A 93 22.64 2.13 -10.71
N THR A 94 23.04 2.64 -11.86
CA THR A 94 24.20 2.18 -12.64
C THR A 94 25.50 2.89 -12.28
N THR A 95 25.47 3.95 -11.46
CA THR A 95 26.70 4.64 -11.02
C THR A 95 27.15 4.10 -9.67
N ALA A 96 28.47 4.12 -9.41
CA ALA A 96 29.03 3.69 -8.13
C ALA A 96 28.45 4.50 -6.96
N GLU A 97 28.30 5.82 -7.13
CA GLU A 97 27.67 6.69 -6.12
C GLU A 97 26.22 6.27 -5.82
N GLY A 98 25.41 6.05 -6.85
CA GLY A 98 24.02 5.64 -6.66
C GLY A 98 23.87 4.24 -6.09
N HIS A 99 24.85 3.37 -6.32
CA HIS A 99 24.94 2.07 -5.67
C HIS A 99 25.27 2.22 -4.18
N ASN A 100 26.30 3.00 -3.84
CA ASN A 100 26.72 3.21 -2.45
C ASN A 100 25.62 3.83 -1.59
N LYS A 101 24.91 4.86 -2.09
CA LYS A 101 23.77 5.47 -1.37
C LYS A 101 22.67 4.46 -1.05
N ARG A 102 22.36 3.56 -1.99
CA ARG A 102 21.38 2.47 -1.75
C ARG A 102 21.87 1.50 -0.68
N LEU A 103 23.15 1.13 -0.71
CA LEU A 103 23.74 0.26 0.32
C LEU A 103 23.75 0.92 1.69
N GLU A 104 24.06 2.22 1.79
CA GLU A 104 24.02 2.96 3.06
C GLU A 104 22.62 2.94 3.69
N VAL A 105 21.58 3.18 2.89
CA VAL A 105 20.18 3.10 3.34
C VAL A 105 19.86 1.69 3.84
N LEU A 106 20.27 0.64 3.12
CA LEU A 106 20.02 -0.75 3.53
C LEU A 106 20.81 -1.15 4.78
N LYS A 107 22.09 -0.75 4.90
CA LYS A 107 22.95 -1.07 6.06
C LYS A 107 22.37 -0.55 7.37
N ARG A 108 21.73 0.63 7.35
CA ARG A 108 21.07 1.19 8.54
C ARG A 108 20.00 0.25 9.11
N LEU A 109 19.28 -0.45 8.24
CA LEU A 109 18.15 -1.33 8.59
C LEU A 109 18.55 -2.79 8.70
N TYR A 110 19.60 -3.18 7.97
CA TYR A 110 20.12 -4.52 7.89
C TYR A 110 21.65 -4.48 7.81
N PRO A 111 22.35 -4.49 8.96
CA PRO A 111 23.81 -4.37 9.01
C PRO A 111 24.57 -5.45 8.23
N ALA A 112 23.95 -6.62 7.99
CA ALA A 112 24.54 -7.70 7.19
C ALA A 112 24.38 -7.51 5.67
N THR A 113 24.01 -6.30 5.21
CA THR A 113 23.86 -5.96 3.78
C THR A 113 25.10 -6.33 2.96
N ASP A 114 26.30 -5.94 3.39
CA ASP A 114 27.54 -6.23 2.64
C ASP A 114 27.76 -7.73 2.44
N LYS A 115 27.53 -8.53 3.49
CA LYS A 115 27.65 -9.99 3.42
C LYS A 115 26.70 -10.60 2.39
N VAL A 116 25.49 -10.06 2.24
CA VAL A 116 24.54 -10.51 1.21
C VAL A 116 25.08 -10.18 -0.17
N ILE A 117 25.52 -8.94 -0.39
CA ILE A 117 26.06 -8.51 -1.70
C ILE A 117 27.30 -9.32 -2.06
N GLU A 118 28.25 -9.48 -1.14
CA GLU A 118 29.47 -10.29 -1.34
C GLU A 118 29.14 -11.73 -1.72
N LYS A 119 28.19 -12.37 -1.02
CA LYS A 119 27.75 -13.73 -1.32
C LYS A 119 27.21 -13.85 -2.75
N PHE A 120 26.40 -12.90 -3.21
CA PHE A 120 25.86 -12.90 -4.58
C PHE A 120 26.89 -12.53 -5.64
N LEU A 121 27.92 -11.73 -5.30
CA LEU A 121 29.01 -11.39 -6.21
C LEU A 121 30.02 -12.54 -6.36
N ALA A 122 30.20 -13.34 -5.32
CA ALA A 122 31.04 -14.55 -5.35
C ALA A 122 30.43 -15.67 -6.21
N ASP A 123 29.10 -15.66 -6.38
CA ASP A 123 28.39 -16.54 -7.31
C ASP A 123 28.57 -16.02 -8.75
N GLY A 124 29.46 -16.66 -9.52
CA GLY A 124 29.92 -16.21 -10.83
C GLY A 124 28.82 -16.00 -11.89
N LEU A 125 27.62 -16.56 -11.67
CA LEU A 125 26.45 -16.38 -12.55
C LEU A 125 25.78 -15.00 -12.41
N ASN A 126 25.94 -14.33 -11.26
CA ASN A 126 25.15 -13.13 -10.90
C ASN A 126 25.95 -11.82 -10.83
N ARG A 127 27.27 -11.86 -11.11
CA ARG A 127 28.16 -10.69 -11.00
C ARG A 127 27.75 -9.46 -11.83
N LYS A 128 26.97 -9.63 -12.90
CA LYS A 128 26.45 -8.54 -13.75
C LYS A 128 25.08 -7.98 -13.29
N LYS A 129 24.48 -8.56 -12.24
CA LYS A 129 23.12 -8.23 -11.75
C LYS A 129 23.11 -7.60 -10.37
N THR A 130 24.21 -6.98 -9.95
CA THR A 130 24.34 -6.37 -8.62
C THR A 130 23.21 -5.37 -8.31
N GLY A 131 22.73 -4.64 -9.32
CA GLY A 131 21.57 -3.74 -9.17
C GLY A 131 20.28 -4.49 -8.80
N ASP A 132 20.00 -5.63 -9.43
CA ASP A 132 18.81 -6.43 -9.16
C ASP A 132 18.88 -7.09 -7.77
N VAL A 133 20.08 -7.47 -7.32
CA VAL A 133 20.30 -7.99 -5.95
C VAL A 133 20.00 -6.91 -4.91
N VAL A 134 20.43 -5.66 -5.16
CA VAL A 134 20.13 -4.53 -4.27
C VAL A 134 18.62 -4.22 -4.26
N ASP A 135 17.96 -4.25 -5.42
CA ASP A 135 16.51 -4.07 -5.52
C ASP A 135 15.76 -5.19 -4.76
N ALA A 136 16.18 -6.44 -4.91
CA ALA A 136 15.61 -7.59 -4.19
C ALA A 136 15.84 -7.51 -2.67
N LEU A 137 17.04 -7.12 -2.24
CA LEU A 137 17.34 -6.90 -0.82
C LEU A 137 16.51 -5.75 -0.25
N CYS A 138 16.31 -4.67 -1.00
CA CYS A 138 15.42 -3.58 -0.61
C CYS A 138 14.00 -4.07 -0.36
N LEU A 139 13.44 -4.87 -1.27
CA LEU A 139 12.11 -5.46 -1.11
C LEU A 139 12.04 -6.43 0.09
N ALA A 140 13.09 -7.22 0.34
CA ALA A 140 13.15 -8.11 1.49
C ALA A 140 13.19 -7.34 2.83
N VAL A 141 14.03 -6.31 2.93
CA VAL A 141 14.07 -5.39 4.09
C VAL A 141 12.71 -4.71 4.27
N MET A 142 12.07 -4.31 3.18
CA MET A 142 10.74 -3.71 3.21
C MET A 142 9.68 -4.69 3.74
N GLY A 143 9.69 -5.94 3.26
CA GLY A 143 8.80 -6.99 3.76
C GLY A 143 8.97 -7.24 5.26
N ARG A 144 10.21 -7.21 5.75
CA ARG A 144 10.49 -7.30 7.19
C ARG A 144 9.87 -6.13 7.97
N LEU A 145 10.03 -4.89 7.49
CA LEU A 145 9.42 -3.73 8.13
C LEU A 145 7.90 -3.80 8.14
N ILE A 146 7.29 -4.26 7.04
CA ILE A 146 5.84 -4.48 6.96
C ILE A 146 5.39 -5.49 8.02
N ALA A 147 6.12 -6.60 8.18
CA ALA A 147 5.80 -7.61 9.17
C ALA A 147 5.94 -7.12 10.62
N GLN A 148 6.85 -6.17 10.87
CA GLN A 148 7.11 -5.63 12.21
C GLN A 148 6.20 -4.47 12.59
N ASN A 149 5.95 -3.56 11.66
CA ASN A 149 5.35 -2.25 11.93
C ASN A 149 4.01 -2.04 11.19
N GLY A 150 3.56 -3.04 10.43
CA GLY A 150 2.35 -2.95 9.62
C GLY A 150 2.58 -2.45 8.20
N CYS A 151 1.55 -2.64 7.38
CA CYS A 151 1.59 -2.38 5.95
C CYS A 151 0.99 -1.00 5.62
N ARG A 152 1.78 -0.13 5.01
CA ARG A 152 1.29 1.08 4.32
C ARG A 152 1.06 0.80 2.85
N ARG A 153 0.31 1.68 2.20
CA ARG A 153 -0.07 1.56 0.79
C ARG A 153 -0.03 2.91 0.10
N PHE A 154 0.21 2.90 -1.20
CA PHE A 154 0.10 4.06 -2.06
C PHE A 154 -0.69 3.72 -3.34
N PRO A 155 -1.67 4.54 -3.74
CA PRO A 155 -2.20 5.69 -2.99
C PRO A 155 -2.93 5.23 -1.71
N GLU A 156 -3.11 6.12 -0.73
CA GLU A 156 -3.79 5.79 0.53
C GLU A 156 -5.21 5.24 0.31
N LYS A 157 -5.90 5.77 -0.71
CA LYS A 157 -7.21 5.31 -1.18
C LYS A 157 -7.04 4.64 -2.55
N PRO A 158 -6.67 3.36 -2.60
CA PRO A 158 -6.49 2.66 -3.86
C PRO A 158 -7.82 2.38 -4.55
N MET A 159 -7.78 2.39 -5.88
CA MET A 159 -8.88 1.91 -6.71
C MET A 159 -8.93 0.38 -6.66
N ILE A 160 -10.13 -0.18 -6.76
CA ILE A 160 -10.33 -1.60 -7.01
C ILE A 160 -10.67 -1.77 -8.48
N ASP A 161 -10.00 -2.70 -9.16
CA ASP A 161 -10.28 -2.97 -10.56
C ASP A 161 -11.54 -3.83 -10.76
N SER A 162 -11.93 -4.06 -12.01
CA SER A 162 -13.12 -4.86 -12.36
C SER A 162 -13.05 -6.33 -11.93
N THR A 163 -11.89 -6.81 -11.47
CA THR A 163 -11.66 -8.19 -11.02
C THR A 163 -11.47 -8.30 -9.52
N GLY A 164 -11.59 -7.18 -8.78
CA GLY A 164 -11.44 -7.15 -7.32
C GLY A 164 -10.01 -6.97 -6.84
N LEU A 165 -9.04 -6.65 -7.70
CA LEU A 165 -7.66 -6.35 -7.29
C LEU A 165 -7.55 -4.91 -6.81
N ILE A 166 -6.93 -4.72 -5.66
CA ILE A 166 -6.62 -3.40 -5.10
C ILE A 166 -5.37 -2.86 -5.81
N MET A 167 -5.54 -1.77 -6.55
CA MET A 167 -4.48 -1.12 -7.33
C MET A 167 -3.61 -0.25 -6.43
N GLN A 168 -2.65 -0.89 -5.76
CA GLN A 168 -1.77 -0.28 -4.77
C GLN A 168 -0.33 -0.77 -4.87
N ILE A 169 0.60 0.05 -4.38
CA ILE A 169 1.98 -0.34 -4.08
C ILE A 169 2.16 -0.26 -2.57
N VAL A 170 2.63 -1.33 -1.95
CA VAL A 170 2.79 -1.41 -0.49
C VAL A 170 4.22 -1.11 -0.06
N TYR A 171 4.35 -0.58 1.16
CA TYR A 171 5.62 -0.32 1.81
C TYR A 171 5.43 -0.34 3.34
N GLY A 172 6.53 -0.43 4.07
CA GLY A 172 6.60 -0.30 5.52
C GLY A 172 7.37 0.96 5.90
N GLU A 173 7.22 1.38 7.16
CA GLU A 173 7.87 2.56 7.72
C GLU A 173 8.71 2.17 8.94
N GLU A 174 9.76 2.95 9.21
CA GLU A 174 10.52 2.82 10.46
C GLU A 174 9.66 3.32 11.63
N LYS A 175 9.71 2.62 12.77
CA LYS A 175 8.94 2.96 13.97
C LYS A 175 9.14 4.42 14.41
N ALA A 176 10.37 4.92 14.35
CA ALA A 176 10.71 6.31 14.68
C ALA A 176 10.07 7.34 13.71
N MET A 177 9.74 6.96 12.47
CA MET A 177 9.00 7.82 11.55
C MET A 177 7.51 7.82 11.89
N ILE A 178 6.95 6.65 12.24
CA ILE A 178 5.55 6.52 12.68
C ILE A 178 5.30 7.42 13.90
N GLU A 179 6.15 7.31 14.93
CA GLU A 179 6.03 8.09 16.17
C GLU A 179 6.17 9.61 15.92
N LYS A 180 7.02 10.04 14.97
CA LYS A 180 7.17 11.45 14.59
C LYS A 180 5.98 11.97 13.81
N THR A 181 5.41 11.17 12.91
CA THR A 181 4.22 11.55 12.15
C THR A 181 3.00 11.62 13.06
N GLU A 182 2.86 10.71 14.01
CA GLU A 182 1.80 10.75 15.04
C GLU A 182 1.96 11.96 15.97
N SER A 183 3.19 12.26 16.41
CA SER A 183 3.49 13.45 17.23
C SER A 183 3.25 14.76 16.47
N SER A 184 3.57 14.80 15.16
CA SER A 184 3.36 15.98 14.31
C SER A 184 1.90 16.16 13.93
N ASN A 185 1.15 15.06 13.73
CA ASN A 185 -0.30 15.10 13.55
C ASN A 185 -1.02 15.51 14.84
N ASN A 186 -0.51 15.13 16.02
CA ASN A 186 -1.00 15.63 17.30
C ASN A 186 -0.69 17.12 17.52
N ALA A 187 0.52 17.58 17.18
CA ALA A 187 0.87 19.01 17.27
C ALA A 187 0.10 19.89 16.27
N ASN A 188 -0.19 19.38 15.07
CA ASN A 188 -1.07 20.05 14.10
C ASN A 188 -2.56 19.99 14.50
N LYS A 189 -2.98 18.99 15.28
CA LYS A 189 -4.28 18.96 15.97
C LYS A 189 -4.36 20.01 17.08
N GLU A 190 -3.28 20.27 17.81
CA GLU A 190 -3.25 21.27 18.89
C GLU A 190 -3.31 22.73 18.39
N PHE A 191 -2.87 23.00 17.15
CA PHE A 191 -2.90 24.36 16.58
C PHE A 191 -4.14 24.65 15.71
N SER A 192 -5.05 23.68 15.58
CA SER A 192 -6.35 23.89 14.94
C SER A 192 -7.43 23.14 15.69
N MET A 193 -8.04 23.80 16.68
CA MET A 193 -9.50 23.83 16.90
C MET A 193 -9.83 24.37 18.29
N GLU A 194 -10.38 25.58 18.30
CA GLU A 194 -11.58 25.80 19.10
C GLU A 194 -12.71 24.91 18.55
N SER A 195 -13.45 24.29 19.48
CA SER A 195 -14.81 23.71 19.39
C SER A 195 -15.02 22.21 19.02
N ASN A 196 -15.46 21.49 20.07
CA ASN A 196 -16.23 20.23 20.16
C ASN A 196 -15.55 18.85 19.91
N GLY A 197 -15.27 18.16 21.03
CA GLY A 197 -14.75 16.79 21.09
C GLY A 197 -15.71 15.73 20.52
N LYS A 198 -15.53 15.39 19.24
CA LYS A 198 -16.09 14.18 18.63
C LYS A 198 -15.08 13.03 18.76
N ARG A 199 -15.55 11.88 19.26
CA ARG A 199 -14.83 10.60 19.31
C ARG A 199 -14.44 10.18 17.89
N GLU A 200 -13.20 9.77 17.67
CA GLU A 200 -12.74 9.29 16.36
C GLU A 200 -12.98 7.78 16.20
N LEU A 201 -13.34 7.35 14.98
CA LEU A 201 -13.53 5.95 14.61
C LEU A 201 -12.24 5.37 14.01
N SER A 202 -11.81 4.21 14.49
CA SER A 202 -10.63 3.50 14.01
C SER A 202 -10.99 2.44 12.96
N ILE A 203 -10.56 2.65 11.72
CA ILE A 203 -10.76 1.66 10.64
C ILE A 203 -9.82 0.46 10.84
N GLY A 204 -10.33 -0.75 10.63
CA GLY A 204 -9.59 -2.00 10.80
C GLY A 204 -9.55 -2.51 12.23
N LYS A 205 -10.30 -1.89 13.15
CA LYS A 205 -10.43 -2.30 14.55
C LYS A 205 -11.74 -3.02 14.80
N GLU A 206 -11.73 -3.87 15.82
CA GLU A 206 -12.90 -4.58 16.28
C GLU A 206 -13.68 -3.73 17.27
N TYR A 207 -15.00 -3.74 17.12
CA TYR A 207 -15.93 -3.02 17.97
C TYR A 207 -16.98 -3.98 18.51
N ARG A 208 -17.27 -3.86 19.80
CA ARG A 208 -18.36 -4.58 20.45
C ARG A 208 -19.59 -3.68 20.53
N HIS A 209 -20.70 -4.15 19.98
CA HIS A 209 -21.99 -3.49 20.18
C HIS A 209 -22.43 -3.69 21.64
N PHE A 210 -23.17 -2.73 22.22
CA PHE A 210 -23.65 -2.84 23.61
C PHE A 210 -24.51 -4.09 23.89
N LYS A 211 -25.03 -4.75 22.84
CA LYS A 211 -25.76 -6.04 22.92
C LYS A 211 -24.85 -7.28 22.91
N GLY A 212 -23.53 -7.12 22.93
CA GLY A 212 -22.54 -8.19 23.05
C GLY A 212 -21.89 -8.66 21.75
N ASN A 213 -22.54 -8.48 20.60
CA ASN A 213 -21.98 -8.91 19.31
C ASN A 213 -20.79 -8.06 18.85
N GLU A 214 -19.84 -8.69 18.17
CA GLU A 214 -18.58 -8.09 17.71
C GLU A 214 -18.55 -7.89 16.20
N TYR A 215 -17.88 -6.81 15.80
CA TYR A 215 -17.85 -6.34 14.42
C TYR A 215 -16.49 -5.77 14.06
N LEU A 216 -16.07 -5.97 12.82
CA LEU A 216 -14.89 -5.32 12.26
C LEU A 216 -15.32 -4.07 11.47
N VAL A 217 -14.81 -2.90 11.84
CA VAL A 217 -15.02 -1.68 11.04
C VAL A 217 -14.11 -1.72 9.82
N MET A 218 -14.71 -1.76 8.63
CA MET A 218 -13.97 -1.90 7.38
C MET A 218 -13.67 -0.55 6.74
N HIS A 219 -14.66 0.35 6.69
CA HIS A 219 -14.56 1.65 6.01
C HIS A 219 -15.49 2.71 6.61
N ILE A 220 -15.20 3.97 6.30
CA ILE A 220 -16.17 5.06 6.30
C ILE A 220 -16.50 5.37 4.83
N ALA A 221 -17.77 5.32 4.48
CA ALA A 221 -18.32 5.67 3.17
C ALA A 221 -19.11 6.98 3.26
N LYS A 222 -19.41 7.58 2.10
CA LYS A 222 -20.41 8.65 1.99
C LYS A 222 -21.61 8.12 1.22
N ASP A 223 -22.79 8.33 1.79
CA ASP A 223 -24.04 8.09 1.09
C ASP A 223 -24.13 9.04 -0.12
N SER A 224 -24.40 8.52 -1.31
CA SER A 224 -24.35 9.34 -2.53
C SER A 224 -25.51 10.32 -2.66
N GLU A 225 -26.64 10.06 -2.00
CA GLU A 225 -27.83 10.91 -2.07
C GLU A 225 -27.76 12.06 -1.07
N THR A 226 -27.24 11.78 0.13
CA THR A 226 -27.25 12.71 1.27
C THR A 226 -25.88 13.25 1.64
N LEU A 227 -24.80 12.66 1.09
CA LEU A 227 -23.41 12.90 1.48
C LEU A 227 -23.10 12.60 2.96
N GLN A 228 -24.02 11.94 3.67
CA GLN A 228 -23.86 11.56 5.06
C GLN A 228 -22.74 10.52 5.21
N GLU A 229 -21.91 10.67 6.23
CA GLU A 229 -20.87 9.69 6.54
C GLU A 229 -21.49 8.42 7.14
N MET A 230 -21.10 7.28 6.61
CA MET A 230 -21.61 5.96 6.95
C MET A 230 -20.47 5.04 7.35
N VAL A 231 -20.64 4.25 8.40
CA VAL A 231 -19.72 3.16 8.76
C VAL A 231 -20.12 1.90 8.02
N VAL A 232 -19.16 1.29 7.32
CA VAL A 232 -19.28 -0.04 6.72
C VAL A 232 -18.54 -1.03 7.61
N TYR A 233 -19.25 -2.01 8.15
CA TYR A 233 -18.73 -2.93 9.16
C TYR A 233 -19.25 -4.35 8.95
N GLN A 234 -18.44 -5.35 9.30
CA GLN A 234 -18.78 -6.77 9.13
C GLN A 234 -19.07 -7.41 10.48
N ALA A 235 -20.14 -8.19 10.57
CA ALA A 235 -20.38 -9.06 11.73
C ALA A 235 -19.26 -10.11 11.85
N LEU A 236 -18.72 -10.31 13.05
CA LEU A 236 -17.73 -11.36 13.32
C LEU A 236 -18.38 -12.68 13.79
N TYR A 237 -19.70 -12.77 13.69
CA TYR A 237 -20.52 -13.92 14.10
C TYR A 237 -21.50 -14.33 12.97
N GLY A 238 -22.10 -15.51 13.11
CA GLY A 238 -23.10 -16.03 12.16
C GLY A 238 -22.57 -16.10 10.72
N GLU A 239 -23.39 -15.70 9.75
CA GLU A 239 -23.03 -15.66 8.32
C GLU A 239 -22.06 -14.51 7.94
N ARG A 240 -21.61 -13.71 8.93
CA ARG A 240 -20.64 -12.62 8.75
C ARG A 240 -21.05 -11.57 7.71
N GLY A 241 -22.33 -11.19 7.72
CA GLY A 241 -22.89 -10.16 6.84
C GLY A 241 -22.25 -8.77 7.03
N ILE A 242 -22.32 -7.96 5.97
CA ILE A 242 -21.80 -6.58 5.93
C ILE A 242 -22.96 -5.61 6.10
N TRP A 243 -22.78 -4.62 6.98
CA TRP A 243 -23.79 -3.65 7.38
C TRP A 243 -23.30 -2.22 7.15
N VAL A 244 -24.25 -1.30 7.01
CA VAL A 244 -24.00 0.13 6.82
C VAL A 244 -24.85 0.92 7.82
N ARG A 245 -24.29 1.94 8.48
CA ARG A 245 -25.00 2.78 9.46
C ARG A 245 -24.41 4.20 9.49
N PRO A 246 -25.19 5.27 9.73
CA PRO A 246 -24.62 6.61 9.91
C PRO A 246 -23.52 6.67 10.97
N LEU A 247 -22.44 7.39 10.67
CA LEU A 247 -21.28 7.54 11.55
C LEU A 247 -21.66 8.10 12.92
N GLU A 248 -22.55 9.10 12.94
CA GLU A 248 -23.02 9.71 14.18
C GLU A 248 -23.75 8.68 15.05
N MET A 249 -24.63 7.86 14.46
CA MET A 249 -25.31 6.79 15.18
C MET A 249 -24.36 5.67 15.63
N PHE A 250 -23.26 5.45 14.90
CA PHE A 250 -22.29 4.44 15.29
C PHE A 250 -21.48 4.88 16.52
N LEU A 251 -21.09 6.16 16.56
CA LEU A 251 -20.27 6.75 17.62
C LEU A 251 -21.07 7.24 18.83
N GLU A 252 -22.40 7.27 18.76
CA GLU A 252 -23.25 7.78 19.82
C GLU A 252 -23.20 6.95 21.11
N GLN A 253 -23.61 7.58 22.20
CA GLN A 253 -23.96 6.89 23.43
C GLN A 253 -25.46 6.59 23.46
N VAL A 254 -25.80 5.42 24.00
CA VAL A 254 -27.17 4.98 24.28
C VAL A 254 -27.34 4.74 25.77
N GLU A 255 -28.57 4.83 26.25
CA GLU A 255 -28.90 4.50 27.63
C GLU A 255 -29.30 3.02 27.72
N VAL A 256 -28.59 2.27 28.56
CA VAL A 256 -28.83 0.86 28.85
C VAL A 256 -28.83 0.70 30.37
N ASP A 257 -29.93 0.22 30.94
CA ASP A 257 -30.12 0.05 32.39
C ASP A 257 -29.78 1.32 33.21
N GLY A 258 -30.20 2.49 32.71
CA GLY A 258 -29.97 3.79 33.34
C GLY A 258 -28.53 4.31 33.24
N LYS A 259 -27.65 3.64 32.48
CA LYS A 259 -26.26 4.05 32.25
C LYS A 259 -26.03 4.44 30.79
N LYS A 260 -25.31 5.54 30.57
CA LYS A 260 -24.83 5.93 29.23
C LYS A 260 -23.63 5.07 28.86
N VAL A 261 -23.78 4.29 27.80
CA VAL A 261 -22.72 3.46 27.21
C VAL A 261 -22.60 3.77 25.72
N TYR A 262 -21.42 3.61 25.14
CA TYR A 262 -21.29 3.75 23.69
C TYR A 262 -22.05 2.65 22.97
N ARG A 263 -22.70 2.99 21.86
CA ARG A 263 -23.41 2.00 21.05
C ARG A 263 -22.46 0.91 20.56
N PHE A 264 -21.28 1.32 20.12
CA PHE A 264 -20.16 0.46 19.75
C PHE A 264 -18.91 0.91 20.50
N GLU A 265 -18.26 -0.02 21.18
CA GLU A 265 -17.02 0.21 21.92
C GLU A 265 -15.85 -0.47 21.23
N GLU A 266 -14.75 0.26 21.02
CA GLU A 266 -13.53 -0.33 20.45
C GLU A 266 -12.97 -1.37 21.43
N ILE A 267 -12.65 -2.55 20.92
CA ILE A 267 -11.97 -3.60 21.70
C ILE A 267 -10.48 -3.27 21.68
N LEU A 268 -9.94 -2.91 22.84
CA LEU A 268 -8.51 -2.68 23.02
C LEU A 268 -7.83 -4.01 23.38
N ASP A 269 -6.83 -4.40 22.59
CA ASP A 269 -5.94 -5.54 22.86
C ASP A 269 -4.98 -5.26 24.01
#